data_AF-A0A2Z5YYE8-F1
#
_entry.id   AF-A0A2Z5YYE8-F1
#
_cell.length_a   1.000
_cell.length_b   1.000
_cell.length_c   1.000
_cell.angle_alpha   90.00
_cell.angle_beta   90.00
_cell.angle_gamma   90.00
#
_symmetry.space_group_name_H-M   'P 1'
#
loop_
_entity.id
_entity.type
_entity.pdbx_description
1 polymer ?
#
loop_
_entity_poly.entity_id
_entity_poly.type
_entity_poly.pdbx_seq_one_letter_code
_entity_poly.pdbx_strand_id
1 'polypeptide(L)'
;MAQYSQASLETAACLWEAVLTLHARPITDPDAIGLALAIGKTFDALGTAALRLTVVGWTDAVEAAWREAQNDYPLCFDWDFVPDWIIDHIDWTDPFHPAVIQRGGG
;
A
#
# COMPACT_ATOMS: atom_id res chain seq x y z
N MET A 1 -16.52 11.95 15.68
CA MET A 1 -16.01 10.65 15.18
C MET A 1 -16.16 10.67 13.67
N ALA A 2 -15.09 10.37 12.92
CA ALA A 2 -15.22 10.18 11.48
C ALA A 2 -16.13 8.98 11.23
N GLN A 3 -17.02 9.08 10.23
CA GLN A 3 -17.90 7.99 9.81
C GLN A 3 -17.28 7.35 8.57
N TYR A 4 -16.82 6.11 8.71
CA TYR A 4 -16.23 5.35 7.61
C TYR A 4 -17.28 4.44 6.97
N SER A 5 -17.23 4.30 5.65
CA SER A 5 -18.05 3.32 4.94
C SER A 5 -17.49 1.91 5.15
N GLN A 6 -18.33 0.88 4.99
CA GLN A 6 -17.85 -0.51 5.00
C GLN A 6 -16.78 -0.74 3.91
N ALA A 7 -16.97 -0.15 2.73
CA ALA A 7 -16.01 -0.26 1.63
C ALA A 7 -14.65 0.38 1.97
N SER A 8 -14.64 1.48 2.70
CA SER A 8 -13.40 2.15 3.14
C SER A 8 -12.68 1.35 4.21
N LEU A 9 -13.41 0.70 5.11
CA LEU A 9 -12.81 -0.21 6.10
C LEU A 9 -12.22 -1.45 5.43
N GLU A 10 -12.90 -1.99 4.41
CA GLU A 10 -12.38 -3.10 3.61
C GLU A 10 -11.11 -2.69 2.86
N THR A 11 -11.12 -1.52 2.21
CA THR A 11 -9.94 -0.99 1.52
C THR A 11 -8.75 -0.82 2.47
N ALA A 12 -8.99 -0.28 3.67
CA ALA A 12 -7.96 -0.16 4.71
C ALA A 12 -7.42 -1.53 5.16
N ALA A 13 -8.28 -2.56 5.26
CA ALA A 13 -7.86 -3.92 5.58
C ALA A 13 -7.02 -4.52 4.45
N CYS A 14 -7.48 -4.44 3.20
CA CYS A 14 -6.73 -4.90 2.02
C CYS A 14 -5.36 -4.23 1.91
N LEU A 15 -5.27 -2.91 2.16
CA LEU A 15 -4.00 -2.18 2.18
C LEU A 15 -3.03 -2.76 3.20
N TRP A 16 -3.51 -3.00 4.42
CA TRP A 16 -2.68 -3.54 5.48
C TRP A 16 -2.22 -4.97 5.19
N GLU A 17 -3.11 -5.82 4.68
CA GLU A 17 -2.79 -7.19 4.28
C GLU A 17 -1.80 -7.25 3.12
N ALA A 18 -1.94 -6.35 2.14
CA ALA A 18 -1.02 -6.25 1.02
C ALA A 18 0.39 -5.86 1.49
N VAL A 19 0.54 -4.89 2.40
CA VAL A 19 1.86 -4.53 2.98
C VAL A 19 2.49 -5.70 3.74
N LEU A 20 1.70 -6.45 4.52
CA LEU A 20 2.20 -7.64 5.21
C LEU A 20 2.65 -8.72 4.24
N THR A 21 1.89 -8.93 3.17
CA THR A 21 2.22 -9.88 2.11
C THR A 21 3.50 -9.48 1.38
N LEU A 22 3.62 -8.21 0.99
CA LEU A 22 4.80 -7.64 0.33
C LEU A 22 6.06 -7.77 1.21
N HIS A 23 5.93 -7.50 2.51
CA HIS A 23 7.00 -7.68 3.48
C HIS A 23 7.41 -9.16 3.62
N ALA A 24 6.45 -10.09 3.59
CA ALA A 24 6.68 -11.51 3.74
C ALA A 24 7.06 -12.23 2.44
N ARG A 25 7.21 -11.51 1.31
CA ARG A 25 7.50 -12.12 0.01
C ARG A 25 8.81 -12.92 0.06
N PRO A 26 8.84 -14.13 -0.54
CA PRO A 26 10.06 -14.93 -0.62
C PRO A 26 11.19 -14.20 -1.35
N ILE A 27 12.42 -14.31 -0.83
CA ILE A 27 13.66 -13.69 -1.33
C ILE A 27 14.17 -14.41 -2.60
N THR A 28 13.27 -14.92 -3.45
CA THR A 28 13.61 -15.67 -4.67
C THR A 28 13.47 -14.81 -5.93
N ASP A 29 12.80 -13.66 -5.84
CA ASP A 29 12.63 -12.69 -6.92
C ASP A 29 13.50 -11.45 -6.64
N PRO A 30 14.60 -11.23 -7.37
CA PRO A 30 15.54 -10.14 -7.14
C PRO A 30 14.90 -8.75 -7.08
N ASP A 31 13.88 -8.50 -7.90
CA ASP A 31 13.20 -7.20 -7.95
C ASP A 31 12.26 -7.03 -6.76
N ALA A 32 11.66 -8.11 -6.27
CA ALA A 32 10.84 -8.11 -5.05
C ALA A 32 11.65 -8.01 -3.76
N ILE A 33 12.93 -8.44 -3.76
CA ILE A 33 13.81 -8.36 -2.57
C ILE A 33 14.00 -6.92 -2.12
N GLY A 34 14.24 -6.00 -3.07
CA GLY A 34 14.49 -4.59 -2.76
C GLY A 34 13.33 -3.96 -2.00
N LEU A 35 12.11 -4.19 -2.50
CA LEU A 35 10.88 -3.68 -1.88
C LEU A 35 10.62 -4.32 -0.52
N ALA A 36 10.71 -5.65 -0.40
CA ALA A 36 10.50 -6.34 0.88
C ALA A 36 11.47 -5.86 1.96
N LEU A 37 12.75 -5.63 1.60
CA LEU A 37 13.75 -5.05 2.50
C LEU A 37 13.45 -3.60 2.87
N ALA A 38 12.98 -2.78 1.93
CA ALA A 38 12.61 -1.40 2.20
C ALA A 38 11.43 -1.33 3.18
N ILE A 39 10.38 -2.12 2.95
CA ILE A 39 9.24 -2.26 3.87
C ILE A 39 9.72 -2.77 5.24
N GLY A 40 10.61 -3.77 5.27
CA GLY A 40 11.19 -4.28 6.52
C GLY A 40 11.90 -3.20 7.35
N LYS A 41 12.68 -2.31 6.70
CA LYS A 41 13.33 -1.18 7.39
C LYS A 41 12.30 -0.20 7.97
N THR A 42 11.18 0.01 7.28
CA THR A 42 10.07 0.83 7.80
C THR A 42 9.43 0.18 9.02
N PHE A 43 9.24 -1.15 9.01
CA PHE A 43 8.78 -1.88 10.19
C PHE A 43 9.73 -1.70 11.38
N ASP A 44 11.04 -1.81 11.15
CA ASP A 44 12.06 -1.61 12.20
C ASP A 44 12.08 -0.16 12.74
N ALA A 45 11.88 0.83 11.86
CA ALA A 45 11.96 2.25 12.22
C ALA A 45 10.72 2.77 12.95
N LEU A 46 9.51 2.41 12.48
CA LEU A 46 8.25 2.92 13.01
C LEU A 46 7.57 1.98 14.01
N GLY A 47 7.82 0.67 13.87
CA GLY A 47 7.02 -0.37 14.50
C GLY A 47 5.67 -0.58 13.83
N THR A 48 5.10 -1.78 14.00
CA THR A 48 3.87 -2.23 13.34
C THR A 48 2.67 -1.30 13.58
N ALA A 49 2.50 -0.79 14.80
CA ALA A 49 1.33 0.01 15.16
C ALA A 49 1.30 1.35 14.41
N ALA A 50 2.42 2.07 14.35
CA ALA A 50 2.53 3.34 13.66
C ALA A 50 2.46 3.14 12.14
N LEU A 51 3.20 2.16 11.61
CA LEU A 51 3.15 1.84 10.19
C LEU A 51 1.73 1.50 9.72
N ARG A 52 0.99 0.69 10.49
CA ARG A 52 -0.41 0.38 10.16
C ARG A 52 -1.27 1.63 10.03
N LEU A 53 -1.11 2.60 10.93
CA LEU A 53 -1.86 3.86 10.87
C LEU A 53 -1.49 4.69 9.62
N THR A 54 -0.21 4.69 9.23
CA THR A 54 0.24 5.32 7.98
C THR A 54 -0.39 4.64 6.77
N VAL A 55 -0.34 3.31 6.70
CA VAL A 55 -0.86 2.50 5.58
C VAL A 55 -2.36 2.69 5.40
N VAL A 56 -3.16 2.59 6.48
CA VAL A 56 -4.61 2.82 6.37
C VAL A 56 -4.95 4.28 6.02
N GLY A 57 -4.03 5.21 6.27
CA GLY A 57 -4.15 6.61 5.84
C GLY A 57 -4.15 6.78 4.31
N TRP A 58 -3.76 5.76 3.54
CA TRP A 58 -3.77 5.79 2.07
C TRP A 58 -5.11 5.36 1.45
N THR A 59 -6.11 5.00 2.27
CA THR A 59 -7.42 4.50 1.84
C THR A 59 -8.05 5.38 0.76
N ASP A 60 -8.14 6.69 0.99
CA ASP A 60 -8.79 7.61 0.03
C ASP A 60 -8.07 7.67 -1.32
N ALA A 61 -6.73 7.56 -1.31
CA ALA A 61 -5.91 7.59 -2.52
C ALA A 61 -6.10 6.31 -3.36
N VAL A 62 -6.15 5.16 -2.70
CA VAL A 62 -6.40 3.86 -3.34
C VAL A 62 -7.81 3.79 -3.89
N GLU A 63 -8.82 4.23 -3.12
CA GLU A 63 -10.19 4.29 -3.62
C GLU A 63 -10.33 5.23 -4.82
N ALA A 64 -9.61 6.35 -4.83
CA ALA A 64 -9.59 7.26 -5.97
C ALA A 64 -8.99 6.59 -7.21
N ALA A 65 -7.83 5.96 -7.06
CA ALA A 65 -7.19 5.21 -8.15
C ALA A 65 -8.08 4.07 -8.65
N TRP A 66 -8.75 3.35 -7.74
CA TRP A 66 -9.65 2.27 -8.12
C TRP A 66 -10.86 2.77 -8.90
N ARG A 67 -11.49 3.88 -8.48
CA ARG A 67 -12.61 4.49 -9.23
C ARG A 67 -12.25 4.84 -10.67
N GLU A 68 -11.00 5.21 -10.92
CA GLU A 68 -10.48 5.52 -12.26
C GLU A 68 -10.18 4.26 -13.08
N ALA A 69 -9.67 3.20 -12.45
CA ALA A 69 -9.20 2.00 -13.14
C ALA A 69 -10.23 0.86 -13.23
N GLN A 70 -11.22 0.79 -12.33
CA GLN A 70 -12.05 -0.41 -12.10
C GLN A 70 -12.81 -0.93 -13.33
N ASN A 71 -13.11 -0.07 -14.32
CA ASN A 71 -13.84 -0.49 -15.51
C ASN A 71 -12.95 -1.22 -16.51
N ASP A 72 -11.64 -0.96 -16.47
CA ASP A 72 -10.65 -1.48 -17.42
C ASP A 72 -9.65 -2.45 -16.75
N TYR A 73 -9.69 -2.59 -15.43
CA TYR A 73 -8.83 -3.50 -14.67
C TYR A 73 -9.44 -4.92 -14.65
N PRO A 74 -8.81 -5.93 -15.30
CA PRO A 74 -9.41 -7.25 -15.49
C PRO A 74 -9.30 -8.19 -14.28
N LEU A 75 -8.56 -7.76 -13.26
CA LEU A 75 -8.19 -8.55 -12.09
C LEU A 75 -8.91 -8.06 -10.82
N CYS A 76 -8.72 -8.75 -9.68
CA CYS A 76 -9.46 -8.42 -8.47
C CYS A 76 -8.82 -7.26 -7.69
N PHE A 77 -9.63 -6.58 -6.90
CA PHE A 77 -9.20 -5.39 -6.15
C PHE A 77 -8.16 -5.72 -5.07
N ASP A 78 -8.40 -6.76 -4.29
CA ASP A 78 -7.66 -7.11 -3.08
C ASP A 78 -6.33 -7.82 -3.36
N TRP A 79 -6.31 -8.81 -4.25
CA TRP A 79 -5.10 -9.60 -4.53
C TRP A 79 -4.20 -9.01 -5.61
N ASP A 80 -4.76 -8.22 -6.53
CA ASP A 80 -4.02 -7.71 -7.68
C ASP A 80 -3.87 -6.19 -7.60
N PHE A 81 -4.98 -5.44 -7.63
CA PHE A 81 -4.92 -3.98 -7.74
C PHE A 81 -4.22 -3.31 -6.55
N VAL A 82 -4.60 -3.63 -5.31
CA VAL A 82 -4.05 -2.98 -4.11
C VAL A 82 -2.54 -3.24 -3.96
N PRO A 83 -2.03 -4.48 -4.08
CA PRO A 83 -0.58 -4.72 -4.08
C PRO A 83 0.17 -3.99 -5.19
N ASP A 84 -0.34 -4.00 -6.41
CA ASP A 84 0.29 -3.32 -7.56
C ASP A 84 0.30 -1.79 -7.35
N TRP A 85 -0.80 -1.24 -6.82
CA TRP A 85 -0.86 0.17 -6.47
C TRP A 85 0.20 0.55 -5.43
N ILE A 86 0.40 -0.26 -4.39
CA ILE A 86 1.44 -0.01 -3.36
C ILE A 86 2.84 -0.01 -3.98
N ILE A 87 3.13 -0.98 -4.87
CA ILE A 87 4.42 -1.10 -5.55
C ILE A 87 4.73 0.16 -6.36
N ASP A 88 3.72 0.66 -7.09
CA ASP A 88 3.92 1.75 -8.05
C ASP A 88 3.80 3.15 -7.44
N HIS A 89 3.06 3.30 -6.34
CA HIS A 89 2.65 4.61 -5.83
C HIS A 89 3.19 4.95 -4.44
N ILE A 90 3.81 4.03 -3.72
CA ILE A 90 4.40 4.34 -2.41
C ILE A 90 5.91 4.46 -2.50
N ASP A 91 6.43 5.60 -2.06
CA ASP A 91 7.86 5.78 -1.82
C ASP A 91 8.24 5.16 -0.48
N TRP A 92 9.13 4.16 -0.52
CA TRP A 92 9.67 3.47 0.67
C TRP A 92 11.12 3.89 0.98
N THR A 93 11.64 4.93 0.32
CA THR A 93 13.04 5.34 0.42
C THR A 93 13.40 5.88 1.82
N ASP A 94 12.50 6.66 2.43
CA ASP A 94 12.62 7.08 3.83
C ASP A 94 11.86 6.10 4.75
N PRO A 95 12.56 5.30 5.58
CA PRO A 95 11.91 4.33 6.45
C PRO A 95 11.04 4.97 7.55
N PHE A 96 11.18 6.27 7.85
CA PHE A 96 10.32 6.97 8.81
C PHE A 96 9.09 7.62 8.16
N HIS A 97 9.09 7.79 6.84
CA HIS A 97 8.06 8.55 6.12
C HIS A 97 7.66 7.90 4.79
N PRO A 98 7.17 6.64 4.79
CA PRO A 98 6.61 6.06 3.58
C PRO A 98 5.38 6.87 3.15
N ALA A 99 5.33 7.28 1.89
CA ALA A 99 4.33 8.23 1.41
C ALA A 99 3.90 7.96 -0.03
N VAL A 100 2.68 8.37 -0.36
CA VAL A 100 2.18 8.32 -1.74
C VAL A 100 3.01 9.29 -2.60
N ILE A 101 3.58 8.78 -3.69
CA ILE A 101 4.34 9.56 -4.67
C ILE A 101 3.37 10.57 -5.29
N GLN A 102 3.55 11.85 -4.98
CA GLN A 102 2.86 12.90 -5.69
C GLN A 102 3.47 13.02 -7.09
N ARG A 103 2.86 12.36 -8.09
CA ARG A 103 3.12 12.72 -9.48
C ARG A 103 2.59 14.14 -9.69
N GLY A 104 3.48 15.12 -9.66
CA GLY A 104 3.14 16.50 -9.95
C GLY A 104 2.39 16.58 -11.28
N GLY A 105 1.18 17.12 -11.25
CA GLY A 105 0.45 17.48 -12.45
C GLY A 105 1.25 18.53 -13.22
N GLY A 106 1.74 18.14 -14.39
CA GLY A 106 2.29 19.03 -15.42
C GLY A 106 1.28 19.24 -16.52
#